data_AF-A0A167N682-F1
#
_entry.id   AF-A0A167N682-F1
#
_cell.length_a   1.000
_cell.length_b   1.000
_cell.length_c   1.000
_cell.angle_alpha   90.00
_cell.angle_beta   90.00
_cell.angle_gamma   90.00
#
_symmetry.space_group_name_H-M   'P 1'
#
loop_
_entity.id
_entity.type
_entity.pdbx_description
1 polymer ?
#
loop_
_entity_poly.entity_id
_entity_poly.type
_entity_poly.pdbx_seq_one_letter_code
_entity_poly.pdbx_strand_id
1 'polypeptide(L)'
;MKFLEVDSLDVLNTVFRWETVEAILTGRIEAYSCKSAGSDKKLFKQIENKYSVDLSGGSISPDDYLHTIVSPFGRLDESTPRKTFFYLLATLNAAFPEHDFGDVRPDQFSKQPSPEMVINSVNTTLFNLGNDEIVNKYRMWDTLDEIVDLSECDVYSYNPDIEDDPMNDEEGYLWSINYFFFNRKLKRMVFFSIKSER
;
A
#
# COMPACT_ATOMS: atom_id res chain seq x y z
N MET A 1 -4.84 -9.38 5.74
CA MET A 1 -5.86 -8.34 6.02
C MET A 1 -7.23 -8.89 5.63
N LYS A 2 -8.35 -8.41 6.18
CA LYS A 2 -9.69 -8.88 5.74
C LYS A 2 -10.34 -7.86 4.82
N PHE A 3 -10.60 -8.26 3.57
CA PHE A 3 -11.34 -7.49 2.56
C PHE A 3 -12.71 -7.05 3.08
N LEU A 4 -13.12 -5.84 2.71
CA LEU A 4 -14.41 -5.25 3.00
C LEU A 4 -15.15 -5.04 1.68
N GLU A 5 -16.31 -5.68 1.55
CA GLU A 5 -17.24 -5.44 0.45
C GLU A 5 -17.87 -4.06 0.64
N VAL A 6 -17.68 -3.17 -0.34
CA VAL A 6 -18.16 -1.80 -0.32
C VAL A 6 -18.69 -1.46 -1.71
N ASP A 7 -20.01 -1.47 -1.87
CA ASP A 7 -20.69 -1.29 -3.16
C ASP A 7 -20.24 -0.02 -3.92
N SER A 8 -19.94 1.06 -3.20
CA SER A 8 -19.47 2.32 -3.81
C SER A 8 -18.06 2.19 -4.39
N LEU A 9 -17.18 1.38 -3.80
CA LEU A 9 -15.88 1.05 -4.37
C LEU A 9 -16.02 0.14 -5.59
N ASP A 10 -16.98 -0.79 -5.59
CA ASP A 10 -17.24 -1.64 -6.74
C ASP A 10 -17.66 -0.80 -7.95
N VAL A 11 -18.55 0.18 -7.75
CA VAL A 11 -18.93 1.14 -8.80
C VAL A 11 -17.71 1.89 -9.31
N LEU A 12 -16.86 2.42 -8.43
CA LEU A 12 -15.63 3.12 -8.84
C LEU A 12 -14.71 2.20 -9.67
N ASN A 13 -14.43 0.99 -9.18
CA ASN A 13 -13.55 0.03 -9.86
C ASN A 13 -14.08 -0.36 -11.26
N THR A 14 -15.40 -0.40 -11.47
CA THR A 14 -15.96 -0.69 -12.82
C THR A 14 -15.64 0.38 -13.85
N VAL A 15 -15.41 1.63 -13.43
CA VAL A 15 -15.08 2.76 -14.30
C VAL A 15 -13.62 3.19 -14.18
N PHE A 16 -12.83 2.51 -13.35
CA PHE A 16 -11.44 2.87 -13.09
C PHE A 16 -10.44 2.23 -14.06
N ARG A 17 -10.91 1.78 -15.24
CA ARG A 17 -10.06 1.34 -16.34
C ARG A 17 -10.25 2.27 -17.52
N TRP A 18 -9.16 2.81 -18.04
CA TRP A 18 -9.18 3.72 -19.17
C TRP A 18 -7.93 3.56 -20.04
N GLU A 19 -7.96 4.16 -21.22
CA GLU A 19 -6.90 4.01 -22.21
C GLU A 19 -6.34 5.39 -22.55
N THR A 20 -5.02 5.44 -22.70
CA THR A 20 -4.30 6.59 -23.25
C THR A 20 -3.75 6.20 -24.62
N VAL A 21 -3.06 7.15 -25.28
CA VAL A 21 -2.42 6.87 -26.57
C VAL A 21 -1.29 5.84 -26.45
N GLU A 22 -0.69 5.71 -25.27
CA GLU A 22 0.55 4.93 -25.06
C GLU A 22 0.34 3.65 -24.24
N ALA A 23 -0.74 3.58 -23.46
CA ALA A 23 -0.94 2.52 -22.48
C ALA A 23 -2.41 2.37 -22.06
N ILE A 24 -2.73 1.19 -21.55
CA ILE A 24 -3.95 0.88 -20.82
C ILE A 24 -3.66 1.10 -19.32
N LEU A 25 -4.55 1.83 -18.65
CA LEU A 25 -4.46 2.14 -17.24
C LEU A 25 -5.61 1.47 -16.49
N THR A 26 -5.26 0.74 -15.44
CA THR A 26 -6.22 0.09 -14.54
C THR A 26 -5.97 0.59 -13.13
N GLY A 27 -6.93 1.32 -12.60
CA GLY A 27 -6.99 1.68 -11.20
C GLY A 27 -7.72 0.63 -10.37
N ARG A 28 -7.35 0.54 -9.10
CA ARG A 28 -7.92 -0.37 -8.11
C ARG A 28 -8.05 0.35 -6.80
N ILE A 29 -9.24 0.30 -6.20
CA ILE A 29 -9.50 0.82 -4.87
C ILE A 29 -10.18 -0.25 -4.03
N GLU A 30 -9.55 -0.64 -2.94
CA GLU A 30 -10.02 -1.72 -2.09
C GLU A 30 -9.98 -1.31 -0.61
N ALA A 31 -10.99 -1.71 0.15
CA ALA A 31 -11.05 -1.47 1.57
C ALA A 31 -10.77 -2.75 2.36
N TYR A 32 -10.01 -2.62 3.45
CA TYR A 32 -9.66 -3.72 4.33
C TYR A 32 -9.81 -3.33 5.79
N SER A 33 -10.27 -4.28 6.61
CA SER A 33 -10.10 -4.19 8.06
C SER A 33 -8.78 -4.82 8.48
N CYS A 34 -8.14 -4.24 9.51
CA CYS A 34 -6.89 -4.75 10.10
C CYS A 34 -7.08 -6.02 10.94
N LYS A 35 -8.10 -6.83 10.62
CA LYS A 35 -8.31 -8.17 11.18
C LYS A 35 -7.44 -9.16 10.40
N SER A 36 -6.75 -10.03 11.12
CA SER A 36 -5.98 -11.10 10.50
C SER A 36 -6.91 -12.09 9.77
N ALA A 37 -6.54 -12.49 8.57
CA ALA A 37 -7.22 -13.47 7.73
C ALA A 37 -6.22 -14.46 7.12
N GLY A 38 -6.61 -15.71 6.89
CA GLY A 38 -5.79 -16.71 6.20
C GLY A 38 -4.39 -16.90 6.81
N SER A 39 -3.36 -16.71 5.98
CA SER A 39 -1.93 -16.88 6.30
C SER A 39 -1.32 -15.73 7.11
N ASP A 40 -2.07 -14.65 7.40
CA ASP A 40 -1.61 -13.46 8.12
C ASP A 40 -0.89 -13.76 9.43
N LYS A 41 -1.34 -14.78 10.19
CA LYS A 41 -0.72 -15.15 11.47
C LYS A 41 0.73 -15.62 11.28
N LYS A 42 1.00 -16.34 10.19
CA LYS A 42 2.34 -16.82 9.84
C LYS A 42 3.22 -15.64 9.44
N LEU A 43 2.70 -14.76 8.58
CA LEU A 43 3.38 -13.55 8.15
C LEU A 43 3.74 -12.63 9.32
N PHE A 44 2.79 -12.35 10.21
CA PHE A 44 3.02 -11.53 11.40
C PHE A 44 4.11 -12.13 12.29
N LYS A 45 4.10 -13.45 12.51
CA LYS A 45 5.14 -14.14 13.29
C LYS A 45 6.51 -14.07 12.62
N GLN A 46 6.58 -14.16 11.29
CA GLN A 46 7.84 -14.00 10.55
C GLN A 46 8.40 -12.59 10.70
N ILE A 47 7.57 -11.55 10.57
CA ILE A 47 7.97 -10.16 10.78
C ILE A 47 8.43 -9.92 12.22
N GLU A 48 7.67 -10.39 13.22
CA GLU A 48 8.08 -10.29 14.62
C GLU A 48 9.44 -10.97 14.81
N ASN A 49 9.63 -12.21 14.38
CA ASN A 49 10.90 -12.92 14.54
C ASN A 49 12.08 -12.25 13.80
N LYS A 50 11.84 -11.65 12.63
CA LYS A 50 12.90 -11.03 11.81
C LYS A 50 13.38 -9.71 12.40
N TYR A 51 12.49 -8.94 13.02
CA TYR A 51 12.76 -7.57 13.46
C TYR A 51 12.70 -7.38 14.99
N SER A 52 12.26 -8.38 15.75
CA SER A 52 12.43 -8.39 17.20
C SER A 52 13.91 -8.57 17.50
N VAL A 53 14.60 -7.47 17.80
CA VAL A 53 15.99 -7.52 18.24
C VAL A 53 16.05 -8.22 19.58
N ASP A 54 16.59 -9.44 19.63
CA ASP A 54 17.18 -9.97 20.85
C ASP A 54 18.49 -9.21 21.07
N LEU A 55 18.54 -8.34 22.08
CA LEU A 55 19.74 -7.62 22.54
C LEU A 55 20.86 -8.56 23.05
N SER A 56 20.79 -9.87 22.78
CA SER A 56 21.73 -10.88 23.24
C SER A 56 22.62 -11.41 22.10
N GLY A 57 23.71 -10.69 21.83
CA GLY A 57 25.01 -11.35 21.63
C GLY A 57 25.49 -11.70 20.21
N GLY A 58 24.96 -11.08 19.14
CA GLY A 58 25.50 -11.25 17.78
C GLY A 58 26.32 -10.04 17.31
N SER A 59 27.50 -10.27 16.74
CA SER A 59 28.28 -9.24 16.03
C SER A 59 27.56 -8.88 14.73
N ILE A 60 26.73 -7.85 14.76
CA ILE A 60 26.11 -7.28 13.56
C ILE A 60 27.00 -6.10 13.12
N SER A 61 27.24 -5.96 11.82
CA SER A 61 28.05 -4.86 11.28
C SER A 61 27.33 -3.52 11.49
N PRO A 62 28.04 -2.41 11.75
CA PRO A 62 27.43 -1.10 12.05
C PRO A 62 26.42 -0.60 11.01
N ASP A 63 26.62 -0.89 9.72
CA ASP A 63 25.71 -0.49 8.63
C ASP A 63 24.38 -1.27 8.63
N ASP A 64 24.42 -2.54 9.03
CA ASP A 64 23.25 -3.43 9.06
C ASP A 64 22.29 -3.05 10.22
N TYR A 65 22.82 -2.45 11.29
CA TYR A 65 22.02 -1.90 12.39
C TYR A 65 21.17 -0.69 12.00
N LEU A 66 21.69 0.22 11.17
CA LEU A 66 21.02 1.48 10.85
C LEU A 66 19.84 1.29 9.90
N HIS A 67 20.00 0.44 8.88
CA HIS A 67 18.94 0.10 7.94
C HIS A 67 17.84 -0.77 8.57
N THR A 68 18.18 -1.55 9.60
CA THR A 68 17.21 -2.42 10.29
C THR A 68 16.38 -1.68 11.34
N ILE A 69 16.86 -0.53 11.85
CA ILE A 69 16.21 0.18 12.95
C ILE A 69 15.39 1.39 12.50
N VAL A 70 15.72 2.09 11.41
CA VAL A 70 14.96 3.28 11.00
C VAL A 70 14.19 2.99 9.73
N SER A 71 12.90 2.67 9.89
CA SER A 71 11.99 2.48 8.77
C SER A 71 11.04 3.69 8.61
N PRO A 72 10.32 3.79 7.48
CA PRO A 72 9.35 4.87 7.26
C PRO A 72 8.21 4.94 8.29
N PHE A 73 7.97 3.85 9.02
CA PHE A 73 6.93 3.75 10.05
C PHE A 73 7.48 3.80 11.48
N GLY A 74 8.77 4.07 11.66
CA GLY A 74 9.43 4.18 12.97
C GLY A 74 10.42 3.06 13.23
N ARG A 75 10.76 2.82 14.51
CA ARG A 75 11.76 1.81 14.82
C ARG A 75 11.22 0.39 14.81
N LEU A 76 11.85 -0.49 14.05
CA LEU A 76 11.37 -1.87 13.89
C LEU A 76 11.60 -2.78 15.11
N ASP A 77 12.39 -2.34 16.09
CA ASP A 77 12.45 -2.97 17.42
C ASP A 77 11.20 -2.68 18.26
N GLU A 78 10.38 -1.70 17.88
CA GLU A 78 9.08 -1.42 18.47
C GLU A 78 7.95 -2.21 17.81
N SER A 79 6.93 -2.58 18.60
CA SER A 79 5.79 -3.36 18.09
C SER A 79 4.92 -2.56 17.10
N THR A 80 4.75 -1.24 17.31
CA THR A 80 3.83 -0.43 16.49
C THR A 80 4.32 -0.26 15.04
N PRO A 81 5.60 0.06 14.77
CA PRO A 81 6.15 0.10 13.42
C PRO A 81 6.11 -1.27 12.73
N ARG A 82 6.48 -2.37 13.43
CA ARG A 82 6.35 -3.74 12.87
C ARG A 82 4.93 -4.10 12.48
N LYS A 83 3.97 -3.73 13.33
CA LYS A 83 2.55 -3.96 13.06
C LYS A 83 2.05 -3.13 11.87
N THR A 84 2.57 -1.92 11.70
CA THR A 84 2.29 -1.09 10.53
C THR A 84 2.84 -1.75 9.27
N PHE A 85 4.11 -2.18 9.27
CA PHE A 85 4.72 -2.92 8.17
C PHE A 85 3.90 -4.15 7.79
N PHE A 86 3.54 -4.96 8.79
CA PHE A 86 2.69 -6.12 8.61
C PHE A 86 1.37 -5.76 7.92
N TYR A 87 0.69 -4.69 8.33
CA TYR A 87 -0.57 -4.30 7.70
C TYR A 87 -0.40 -3.87 6.25
N LEU A 88 0.66 -3.14 5.91
CA LEU A 88 0.95 -2.76 4.52
C LEU A 88 1.24 -3.99 3.67
N LEU A 89 2.14 -4.87 4.13
CA LEU A 89 2.53 -6.07 3.40
C LEU A 89 1.38 -7.08 3.26
N ALA A 90 0.59 -7.27 4.32
CA ALA A 90 -0.60 -8.12 4.29
C ALA A 90 -1.74 -7.52 3.46
N THR A 91 -1.69 -6.22 3.13
CA THR A 91 -2.61 -5.60 2.17
C THR A 91 -2.17 -5.91 0.74
N LEU A 92 -0.88 -5.78 0.41
CA LEU A 92 -0.35 -6.19 -0.90
C LEU A 92 -0.65 -7.65 -1.24
N ASN A 93 -0.33 -8.57 -0.32
CA ASN A 93 -0.63 -10.00 -0.49
C ASN A 93 -2.12 -10.30 -0.65
N ALA A 94 -3.00 -9.43 -0.15
CA ALA A 94 -4.44 -9.59 -0.28
C ALA A 94 -4.99 -8.96 -1.57
N ALA A 95 -4.39 -7.87 -2.04
CA ALA A 95 -4.76 -7.16 -3.27
C ALA A 95 -4.29 -7.91 -4.53
N PHE A 96 -3.11 -8.55 -4.43
CA PHE A 96 -2.49 -9.29 -5.53
C PHE A 96 -2.05 -10.69 -5.08
N PRO A 97 -3.01 -11.61 -4.86
CA PRO A 97 -2.72 -12.98 -4.41
C PRO A 97 -1.87 -13.80 -5.41
N GLU A 98 -1.77 -13.35 -6.66
CA GLU A 98 -0.96 -13.92 -7.73
C GLU A 98 0.55 -13.63 -7.59
N HIS A 99 0.93 -12.62 -6.82
CA HIS A 99 2.32 -12.23 -6.62
C HIS A 99 2.83 -12.62 -5.23
N ASP A 100 4.11 -12.98 -5.14
CA ASP A 100 4.77 -13.25 -3.85
C ASP A 100 5.48 -12.01 -3.34
N PHE A 101 4.91 -11.38 -2.29
CA PHE A 101 5.55 -10.25 -1.61
C PHE A 101 6.39 -10.68 -0.40
N GLY A 102 6.69 -11.98 -0.23
CA GLY A 102 7.39 -12.51 0.95
C GLY A 102 8.75 -11.85 1.25
N ASP A 103 9.45 -11.40 0.20
CA ASP A 103 10.78 -10.79 0.29
C ASP A 103 10.77 -9.25 0.33
N VAL A 104 9.58 -8.63 0.28
CA VAL A 104 9.43 -7.17 0.37
C VAL A 104 10.02 -6.64 1.67
N ARG A 105 10.76 -5.53 1.55
CA ARG A 105 11.51 -4.92 2.65
C ARG A 105 10.87 -3.60 3.12
N PRO A 106 11.06 -3.22 4.40
CA PRO A 106 10.57 -1.96 4.96
C PRO A 106 10.96 -0.69 4.20
N ASP A 107 12.17 -0.65 3.64
CA ASP A 107 12.76 0.47 2.90
C ASP A 107 12.11 0.70 1.53
N GLN A 108 11.38 -0.29 1.00
CA GLN A 108 10.58 -0.14 -0.22
C GLN A 108 9.25 0.58 0.03
N PHE A 109 8.95 0.92 1.28
CA PHE A 109 7.83 1.78 1.62
C PHE A 109 8.30 3.20 1.89
N SER A 110 7.38 4.15 1.84
CA SER A 110 7.65 5.53 2.29
C SER A 110 6.42 6.08 2.99
N LYS A 111 6.62 6.73 4.14
CA LYS A 111 5.54 7.45 4.81
C LYS A 111 5.38 8.80 4.13
N GLN A 112 4.16 9.08 3.68
CA GLN A 112 3.84 10.33 3.00
C GLN A 112 3.63 11.46 4.02
N PRO A 113 3.99 12.71 3.67
CA PRO A 113 3.94 13.82 4.63
C PRO A 113 2.54 14.14 5.14
N SER A 114 1.51 14.00 4.29
CA SER A 114 0.11 14.23 4.64
C SER A 114 -0.84 13.60 3.60
N PRO A 115 -2.07 13.24 3.99
CA PRO A 115 -3.11 12.81 3.06
C PRO A 115 -3.40 13.82 1.96
N GLU A 116 -3.41 15.12 2.27
CA GLU A 116 -3.75 16.19 1.33
C GLU A 116 -2.74 16.27 0.18
N MET A 117 -1.44 16.11 0.46
CA MET A 117 -0.42 16.07 -0.59
C MET A 117 -0.61 14.87 -1.52
N VAL A 118 -0.96 13.71 -0.97
CA VAL A 118 -1.19 12.50 -1.76
C VAL A 118 -2.44 12.66 -2.63
N ILE A 119 -3.53 13.20 -2.07
CA ILE A 119 -4.76 13.52 -2.82
C ILE A 119 -4.45 14.45 -4.00
N ASN A 120 -3.69 15.52 -3.76
CA ASN A 120 -3.29 16.45 -4.81
C ASN A 120 -2.40 15.79 -5.89
N SER A 121 -1.48 14.92 -5.48
CA SER A 121 -0.63 14.14 -6.39
C SER A 121 -1.47 13.22 -7.27
N VAL A 122 -2.38 12.44 -6.66
CA VAL A 122 -3.29 11.54 -7.38
C VAL A 122 -4.20 12.31 -8.33
N ASN A 123 -4.78 13.45 -7.90
CA ASN A 123 -5.60 14.30 -8.77
C ASN A 123 -4.83 14.79 -9.99
N THR A 124 -3.59 15.24 -9.78
CA THR A 124 -2.73 15.71 -10.86
C THR A 124 -2.41 14.59 -11.84
N THR A 125 -2.07 13.40 -11.33
CA THR A 125 -1.81 12.21 -12.16
C THR A 125 -3.04 11.81 -12.98
N LEU A 126 -4.21 11.69 -12.35
CA LEU A 126 -5.45 11.31 -13.03
C LEU A 126 -5.85 12.34 -14.09
N PHE A 127 -5.71 13.63 -13.80
CA PHE A 127 -5.97 14.69 -14.77
C PHE A 127 -5.03 14.59 -15.98
N ASN A 128 -3.72 14.46 -15.74
CA ASN A 128 -2.72 14.35 -16.80
C ASN A 128 -2.90 13.07 -17.65
N LEU A 129 -3.42 12.00 -17.05
CA LEU A 129 -3.72 10.74 -17.73
C LEU A 129 -5.14 10.69 -18.31
N GLY A 130 -5.91 11.78 -18.24
CA GLY A 130 -7.24 11.90 -18.87
C GLY A 130 -8.39 11.18 -18.15
N ASN A 131 -8.27 10.94 -16.85
CA ASN A 131 -9.32 10.33 -16.02
C ASN A 131 -9.66 11.17 -14.79
N ASP A 132 -9.87 12.48 -14.97
CA ASP A 132 -10.36 13.35 -13.90
C ASP A 132 -11.86 13.11 -13.57
N GLU A 133 -12.60 12.47 -14.48
CA GLU A 133 -14.00 12.09 -14.24
C GLU A 133 -14.17 11.24 -12.98
N ILE A 134 -13.22 10.33 -12.68
CA ILE A 134 -13.33 9.49 -11.46
C ILE A 134 -13.37 10.35 -10.18
N VAL A 135 -12.62 11.46 -10.17
CA VAL A 135 -12.60 12.40 -9.05
C VAL A 135 -13.87 13.24 -9.04
N ASN A 136 -14.21 13.86 -10.18
CA ASN A 136 -15.22 14.90 -10.25
C ASN A 136 -16.66 14.36 -10.34
N LYS A 137 -16.89 13.35 -11.17
CA LYS A 137 -18.21 12.80 -11.46
C LYS A 137 -18.57 11.67 -10.52
N TYR A 138 -17.62 10.77 -10.26
CA TYR A 138 -17.84 9.62 -9.38
C TYR A 138 -17.49 9.91 -7.92
N ARG A 139 -17.02 11.13 -7.60
CA ARG A 139 -16.81 11.60 -6.23
C ARG A 139 -15.94 10.62 -5.42
N MET A 140 -14.85 10.15 -6.05
CA MET A 140 -13.95 9.15 -5.48
C MET A 140 -13.53 9.52 -4.06
N TRP A 141 -13.03 10.74 -3.84
CA TRP A 141 -12.54 11.14 -2.51
C TRP A 141 -13.63 11.17 -1.43
N ASP A 142 -14.86 11.57 -1.77
CA ASP A 142 -15.97 11.52 -0.81
C ASP A 142 -16.27 10.07 -0.40
N THR A 143 -16.25 9.16 -1.38
CA THR A 143 -16.41 7.72 -1.12
C THR A 143 -15.32 7.18 -0.20
N LEU A 144 -14.06 7.55 -0.44
CA LEU A 144 -12.94 7.10 0.38
C LEU A 144 -13.01 7.71 1.79
N ASP A 145 -13.39 8.98 1.91
CA ASP A 145 -13.51 9.68 3.18
C ASP A 145 -14.58 9.05 4.08
N GLU A 146 -15.75 8.70 3.53
CA GLU A 146 -16.80 7.98 4.26
C GLU A 146 -16.32 6.61 4.79
N ILE A 147 -15.39 5.97 4.07
CA ILE A 147 -14.86 4.66 4.44
C ILE A 147 -13.79 4.80 5.51
N VAL A 148 -12.81 5.69 5.34
CA VAL A 148 -11.57 5.65 6.13
C VAL A 148 -11.27 6.93 6.91
N ASP A 149 -12.06 8.01 6.76
CA ASP A 149 -11.78 9.34 7.31
C ASP A 149 -10.35 9.78 6.94
N LEU A 150 -10.21 10.36 5.75
CA LEU A 150 -8.92 10.64 5.12
C LEU A 150 -8.07 11.58 5.97
N SER A 151 -8.73 12.50 6.69
CA SER A 151 -8.06 13.47 7.57
C SER A 151 -7.34 12.83 8.76
N GLU A 152 -7.74 11.62 9.13
CA GLU A 152 -7.23 10.84 10.26
C GLU A 152 -6.31 9.67 9.80
N CYS A 153 -5.93 9.65 8.52
CA CYS A 153 -5.05 8.63 7.96
C CYS A 153 -3.56 8.97 8.09
N ASP A 154 -2.76 7.96 8.45
CA ASP A 154 -1.36 7.91 7.99
C ASP A 154 -1.36 7.37 6.56
N VAL A 155 -0.62 7.99 5.65
CA VAL A 155 -0.51 7.51 4.26
C VAL A 155 0.89 6.95 3.99
N TYR A 156 0.95 5.81 3.32
CA TYR A 156 2.18 5.16 2.89
C TYR A 156 2.14 4.89 1.39
N SER A 157 3.30 4.83 0.76
CA SER A 157 3.45 4.33 -0.61
C SER A 157 4.35 3.11 -0.66
N TYR A 158 4.13 2.23 -1.64
CA TYR A 158 5.03 1.13 -1.98
C TYR A 158 5.75 1.47 -3.29
N ASN A 159 7.07 1.58 -3.21
CA ASN A 159 7.97 2.03 -4.27
C ASN A 159 9.17 1.07 -4.34
N PRO A 160 9.00 -0.17 -4.84
CA PRO A 160 10.10 -1.10 -5.02
C PRO A 160 11.04 -0.62 -6.14
N ASP A 161 12.29 -1.10 -6.09
CA ASP A 161 13.16 -1.06 -7.26
C ASP A 161 12.66 -2.07 -8.31
N ILE A 162 12.93 -1.83 -9.59
CA ILE A 162 12.43 -2.65 -10.71
C ILE A 162 12.78 -4.13 -10.55
N GLU A 163 13.97 -4.45 -10.03
CA GLU A 163 14.45 -5.82 -9.84
C GLU A 163 13.78 -6.53 -8.66
N ASP A 164 13.21 -5.76 -7.71
CA ASP A 164 12.60 -6.27 -6.49
C ASP A 164 11.07 -6.21 -6.53
N ASP A 165 10.45 -5.68 -7.59
CA ASP A 165 9.00 -5.55 -7.72
C ASP A 165 8.37 -6.87 -8.20
N PRO A 166 7.58 -7.58 -7.37
CA PRO A 166 6.95 -8.85 -7.77
C PRO A 166 5.94 -8.70 -8.92
N MET A 167 5.50 -7.47 -9.22
CA MET A 167 4.58 -7.18 -10.32
C MET A 167 5.31 -7.04 -11.68
N ASN A 168 6.63 -6.92 -11.68
CA ASN A 168 7.39 -6.61 -12.89
C ASN A 168 7.51 -7.80 -13.87
N ASP A 169 7.20 -9.02 -13.41
CA ASP A 169 7.15 -10.22 -14.25
C ASP A 169 5.88 -10.30 -15.13
N GLU A 170 4.91 -9.40 -14.95
CA GLU A 170 3.71 -9.34 -15.77
C GLU A 170 3.99 -8.83 -17.19
N GLU A 171 3.52 -9.58 -18.20
CA GLU A 171 3.65 -9.17 -19.59
C GLU A 171 2.95 -7.83 -19.84
N GLY A 172 3.71 -6.84 -20.30
CA GLY A 172 3.19 -5.52 -20.63
C GLY A 172 3.20 -4.51 -19.48
N TYR A 173 3.55 -4.91 -18.25
CA TYR A 173 3.70 -3.98 -17.12
C TYR A 173 4.70 -2.86 -17.43
N LEU A 174 4.33 -1.62 -17.09
CA LEU A 174 5.19 -0.45 -17.26
C LEU A 174 5.54 0.18 -15.93
N TRP A 175 4.53 0.44 -15.10
CA TRP A 175 4.69 1.04 -13.78
C TRP A 175 3.40 0.88 -12.98
N SER A 176 3.51 1.02 -11.66
CA SER A 176 2.36 1.19 -10.78
C SER A 176 2.60 2.29 -9.75
N ILE A 177 1.52 2.89 -9.27
CA ILE A 177 1.49 3.80 -8.12
C ILE A 177 0.63 3.14 -7.06
N ASN A 178 1.17 2.94 -5.86
CA ASN A 178 0.51 2.20 -4.79
C ASN A 178 0.47 3.01 -3.49
N TYR A 179 -0.71 3.39 -3.03
CA TYR A 179 -0.93 4.14 -1.79
C TYR A 179 -1.79 3.37 -0.79
N PHE A 180 -1.49 3.55 0.49
CA PHE A 180 -2.17 2.94 1.63
C PHE A 180 -2.66 4.04 2.56
N PHE A 181 -3.96 4.26 2.61
CA PHE A 181 -4.60 5.19 3.55
C PHE A 181 -4.98 4.42 4.81
N PHE A 182 -4.20 4.58 5.87
CA PHE A 182 -4.35 3.81 7.10
C PHE A 182 -4.94 4.65 8.24
N ASN A 183 -6.19 4.39 8.58
CA ASN A 183 -6.80 4.94 9.79
C ASN A 183 -6.64 3.96 10.97
N ARG A 184 -5.76 4.32 11.90
CA ARG A 184 -5.44 3.51 13.10
C ARG A 184 -6.62 3.41 14.07
N LYS A 185 -7.44 4.46 14.19
CA LYS A 185 -8.60 4.52 15.10
C LYS A 185 -9.69 3.57 14.62
N LEU A 186 -10.00 3.61 13.33
CA LEU A 186 -10.97 2.73 12.68
C LEU A 186 -10.44 1.30 12.44
N LYS A 187 -9.12 1.11 12.53
CA LYS A 187 -8.42 -0.13 12.16
C LYS A 187 -8.80 -0.55 10.73
N ARG A 188 -8.76 0.43 9.83
CA ARG A 188 -9.18 0.30 8.44
C ARG A 188 -8.12 0.85 7.51
N MET A 189 -7.95 0.16 6.38
CA MET A 189 -7.02 0.49 5.31
C MET A 189 -7.82 0.67 4.04
N VAL A 190 -7.57 1.73 3.28
CA VAL A 190 -7.91 1.79 1.86
C VAL A 190 -6.62 1.66 1.07
N PHE A 191 -6.58 0.67 0.18
CA PHE A 191 -5.52 0.50 -0.80
C PHE A 191 -5.95 1.14 -2.11
N PHE A 192 -5.11 2.01 -2.65
CA PHE A 192 -5.30 2.67 -3.93
C PHE A 192 -4.12 2.32 -4.83
N SER A 193 -4.39 1.78 -6.00
CA SER A 193 -3.38 1.46 -6.99
C SER A 193 -3.78 1.99 -8.37
N ILE A 194 -2.81 2.46 -9.15
CA ILE A 194 -2.94 2.65 -10.59
C ILE A 194 -1.81 1.85 -11.23
N LYS A 195 -2.16 0.92 -12.12
CA LYS A 195 -1.21 0.16 -12.94
C LYS A 195 -1.30 0.61 -14.39
N SER A 196 -0.16 0.73 -15.05
CA SER A 196 -0.04 0.97 -16.48
C SER A 196 0.51 -0.26 -17.19
N GLU A 197 -0.14 -0.65 -18.28
CA GLU A 197 0.25 -1.78 -19.13
C GLU A 197 0.15 -1.40 -20.63
N ARG A 198 0.85 -2.14 -21.50
CA ARG A 198 0.86 -1.90 -22.96
C ARG A 198 -0.40 -2.35 -23.67
#